data_AF-A0A2A4IXL6-F1
#
_entry.id   AF-A0A2A4IXL6-F1
#
_cell.length_a   1.000
_cell.length_b   1.000
_cell.length_c   1.000
_cell.angle_alpha   90.00
_cell.angle_beta   90.00
_cell.angle_gamma   90.00
#
_symmetry.space_group_name_H-M   'P 1'
#
loop_
_entity.id
_entity.type
_entity.pdbx_description
1 polymer ?
#
loop_
_entity_poly.entity_id
_entity_poly.type
_entity_poly.pdbx_seq_one_letter_code
_entity_poly.pdbx_strand_id
1 'polypeptide(L)'
;MHASKSAVLGDASLPGTEAAHQLVVCVRNKCTPEEALNVLRELPNPLREGEQPAAAQAAPYNPLKIDVFVQTLLNLGSKSISHSFAAISKFHYVFKILAESEEAQICILRNVWELWQRHTQMVCVLVDKMLKTQIVECNAVATWLFSKEMAPYFTHNYLWEILHLTIDKMNKHVSKLSGELQEAREALARADSSSSDSEDENSSKKKKDQDKPTEE
;
A
#
# COMPACT_ATOMS: atom_id res chain seq x y z
N MET A 1 24.37 9.04 -10.98
CA MET A 1 23.33 9.64 -10.12
C MET A 1 23.29 11.13 -10.41
N HIS A 2 22.43 11.59 -11.31
CA HIS A 2 22.28 13.02 -11.59
C HIS A 2 20.97 13.50 -10.97
N ALA A 3 21.10 14.37 -9.98
CA ALA A 3 20.06 15.27 -9.51
C ALA A 3 19.45 16.01 -10.71
N SER A 4 18.33 15.51 -11.25
CA SER A 4 17.65 16.16 -12.38
C SER A 4 16.50 17.07 -11.95
N LYS A 5 16.33 17.32 -10.64
CA LYS A 5 15.51 18.43 -10.12
C LYS A 5 16.34 19.59 -9.56
N SER A 6 17.67 19.49 -9.42
CA SER A 6 18.50 20.58 -8.86
C SER A 6 19.39 21.31 -9.88
N ALA A 7 19.29 20.99 -11.16
CA ALA A 7 20.05 21.69 -12.19
C ALA A 7 19.07 22.19 -13.25
N VAL A 8 19.04 23.52 -13.41
CA VAL A 8 18.28 24.30 -14.39
C VAL A 8 16.88 24.75 -13.93
N LEU A 9 16.85 25.84 -13.16
CA LEU A 9 16.09 27.09 -13.40
C LEU A 9 16.31 28.03 -12.20
N GLY A 10 16.53 29.32 -12.48
CA GLY A 10 17.09 30.30 -11.54
C GLY A 10 16.25 30.58 -10.30
N ASP A 11 16.94 30.83 -9.18
CA ASP A 11 16.65 31.59 -7.93
C ASP A 11 15.21 31.73 -7.38
N ALA A 12 14.24 31.00 -7.91
CA ALA A 12 13.01 30.67 -7.24
C ALA A 12 13.22 29.32 -6.56
N SER A 13 13.35 29.32 -5.24
CA SER A 13 13.41 28.09 -4.44
C SER A 13 12.26 27.17 -4.83
N LEU A 14 12.55 25.92 -5.23
CA LEU A 14 11.51 24.96 -5.59
C LEU A 14 10.53 24.79 -4.42
N PRO A 15 9.22 24.66 -4.67
CA PRO A 15 8.25 24.42 -3.61
C PRO A 15 8.66 23.24 -2.73
N GLY A 16 8.63 23.43 -1.41
CA GLY A 16 8.97 22.37 -0.45
C GLY A 16 10.47 22.14 -0.21
N THR A 17 11.37 22.95 -0.78
CA THR A 17 12.84 22.83 -0.56
C THR A 17 13.21 22.85 0.92
N GLU A 18 12.65 23.78 1.70
CA GLU A 18 12.94 23.89 3.13
C GLU A 18 12.49 22.64 3.90
N ALA A 19 11.28 22.14 3.64
CA ALA A 19 10.79 20.91 4.25
C ALA A 19 11.63 19.69 3.83
N ALA A 20 12.10 19.63 2.58
CA ALA A 20 13.00 18.58 2.11
C ALA A 20 14.33 18.60 2.88
N HIS A 21 14.93 19.78 3.09
CA HIS A 21 16.15 19.92 3.88
C HIS A 21 15.93 19.48 5.34
N GLN A 22 14.85 19.93 5.97
CA GLN A 22 14.49 19.51 7.34
C GLN A 22 14.28 18.00 7.43
N LEU A 23 13.61 17.40 6.44
CA LEU A 23 13.38 15.96 6.38
C LEU A 23 14.70 15.19 6.20
N VAL A 24 15.64 15.70 5.39
CA VAL A 24 16.99 15.11 5.28
C VAL A 24 17.69 15.06 6.64
N VAL A 25 17.65 16.16 7.40
CA VAL A 25 18.26 16.23 8.74
C VAL A 25 17.56 15.26 9.70
N CYS A 26 16.22 15.28 9.74
CA CYS A 26 15.40 14.37 10.55
C CYS A 26 15.78 12.90 10.32
N VAL A 27 15.77 12.46 9.06
CA VAL A 27 16.00 11.05 8.71
C VAL A 27 17.43 10.62 9.04
N ARG A 28 18.43 11.49 8.81
CA ARG A 28 19.84 11.23 9.17
C ARG A 28 20.03 11.11 10.68
N ASN A 29 19.28 11.89 11.46
CA ASN A 29 19.26 11.83 12.92
C ASN A 29 18.35 10.70 13.46
N LYS A 30 17.99 9.73 12.60
CA LYS A 30 17.22 8.53 12.94
C LYS A 30 15.82 8.83 13.50
N CYS A 31 15.18 9.91 13.04
CA CYS A 31 13.85 10.30 13.50
C CYS A 31 12.78 9.20 13.33
N THR A 32 11.68 9.34 14.08
CA THR A 32 10.50 8.46 14.02
C THR A 32 9.60 8.79 12.82
N PRO A 33 8.71 7.87 12.40
CA PRO A 33 7.71 8.16 11.37
C PRO A 33 6.84 9.40 11.67
N GLU A 34 6.49 9.62 12.94
CA GLU A 34 5.67 10.74 13.39
C GLU A 34 6.43 12.07 13.28
N GLU A 35 7.72 12.08 13.63
CA GLU A 35 8.59 13.24 13.45
C GLU A 35 8.72 13.62 11.98
N ALA A 36 8.86 12.63 11.08
CA ALA A 36 8.87 12.87 9.64
C ALA A 36 7.54 13.44 9.13
N LEU A 37 6.39 12.97 9.65
CA LEU A 37 5.07 13.53 9.31
C LEU A 37 4.90 14.97 9.79
N ASN A 38 5.46 15.32 10.95
CA ASN A 38 5.41 16.68 11.47
C ASN A 38 6.13 17.66 10.54
N VAL A 39 7.28 17.29 9.97
CA VAL A 39 7.99 18.11 8.97
C VAL A 39 7.11 18.36 7.73
N LEU A 40 6.30 17.39 7.33
CA LEU A 40 5.41 17.49 6.16
C LEU A 40 4.11 18.24 6.45
N ARG A 41 3.77 18.54 7.73
CA ARG A 41 2.45 19.04 8.11
C ARG A 41 2.13 20.38 7.45
N GLU A 42 3.11 21.29 7.44
CA GLU A 42 2.97 22.68 7.01
C GLU A 42 3.08 22.88 5.49
N LEU A 43 3.30 21.82 4.72
CA LEU A 43 3.39 21.93 3.27
C LEU A 43 2.03 22.29 2.64
N PRO A 44 1.97 23.33 1.78
CA PRO A 44 0.74 23.74 1.12
C PRO A 44 0.23 22.62 0.20
N ASN A 45 -1.08 22.62 -0.08
CA ASN A 45 -1.66 21.68 -1.03
C ASN A 45 -1.93 22.42 -2.35
N PRO A 46 -1.11 22.21 -3.41
CA PRO A 46 -1.28 22.94 -4.67
C PRO A 46 -2.60 22.59 -5.38
N LEU A 47 -3.24 21.46 -5.04
CA LEU A 47 -4.56 21.11 -5.56
C LEU A 47 -5.71 21.90 -4.92
N ARG A 48 -5.46 22.62 -3.82
CA ARG A 48 -6.46 23.48 -3.14
C ARG A 48 -6.41 24.93 -3.62
N GLU A 49 -5.32 25.36 -4.24
CA GLU A 49 -5.07 26.75 -4.63
C GLU A 49 -5.53 27.07 -6.07
N GLY A 50 -5.90 26.07 -6.86
CA GLY A 50 -6.54 26.29 -8.16
C GLY A 50 -8.01 26.69 -7.99
N GLU A 51 -8.48 27.68 -8.76
CA GLU A 51 -9.89 28.08 -8.89
C GLU A 51 -10.75 26.90 -9.36
N GLN A 52 -11.05 25.96 -8.48
CA GLN A 52 -12.05 24.92 -8.71
C GLN A 52 -13.35 25.35 -8.04
N PRO A 53 -14.49 25.32 -8.78
CA PRO A 53 -15.77 25.65 -8.20
C PRO A 53 -16.03 24.76 -6.97
N ALA A 54 -16.65 25.35 -5.94
CA ALA A 54 -16.89 24.79 -4.60
C ALA A 54 -17.60 23.41 -4.53
N ALA A 55 -17.86 22.77 -5.67
CA ALA A 55 -18.38 21.41 -5.81
C ALA A 55 -17.28 20.34 -6.03
N ALA A 56 -16.01 20.73 -6.28
CA ALA A 56 -14.90 19.79 -6.29
C ALA A 56 -14.47 19.49 -4.85
N GLN A 57 -14.72 18.25 -4.43
CA GLN A 57 -14.37 17.69 -3.13
C GLN A 57 -12.96 18.10 -2.70
N ALA A 58 -12.75 18.37 -1.40
CA ALA A 58 -11.43 18.65 -0.84
C ALA A 58 -10.41 17.69 -1.43
N ALA A 59 -9.39 18.23 -2.13
CA ALA A 59 -8.43 17.41 -2.89
C ALA A 59 -8.00 16.19 -2.05
N PRO A 60 -8.21 14.95 -2.55
CA PRO A 60 -8.14 13.74 -1.72
C PRO A 60 -6.73 13.38 -1.28
N TYR A 61 -5.74 14.19 -1.66
CA TYR A 61 -4.34 14.04 -1.29
C TYR A 61 -3.58 15.36 -1.47
N ASN A 62 -2.34 15.42 -0.97
CA ASN A 62 -1.43 16.54 -1.19
C ASN A 62 -0.19 16.07 -1.97
N PRO A 63 -0.07 16.40 -3.27
CA PRO A 63 1.04 15.93 -4.10
C PRO A 63 2.40 16.49 -3.66
N LEU A 64 2.45 17.69 -3.08
CA LEU A 64 3.72 18.29 -2.62
C LEU A 64 4.28 17.54 -1.40
N LYS A 65 3.40 17.12 -0.47
CA LYS A 65 3.81 16.28 0.66
C LYS A 65 4.40 14.94 0.18
N ILE A 66 3.75 14.33 -0.82
CA ILE A 66 4.20 13.08 -1.42
C ILE A 66 5.55 13.28 -2.12
N ASP A 67 5.69 14.30 -2.97
CA ASP A 67 6.93 14.58 -3.70
C ASP A 67 8.10 14.80 -2.74
N VAL A 68 7.98 15.73 -1.79
CA VAL A 68 9.03 16.01 -0.80
C VAL A 68 9.42 14.75 -0.03
N PHE A 69 8.44 13.98 0.45
CA PHE A 69 8.71 12.78 1.23
C PHE A 69 9.37 11.67 0.42
N VAL A 70 8.79 11.30 -0.73
CA VAL A 70 9.25 10.17 -1.54
C VAL A 70 10.61 10.46 -2.16
N GLN A 71 10.80 11.66 -2.73
CA GLN A 71 12.09 12.08 -3.31
C GLN A 71 13.18 12.06 -2.24
N THR A 72 12.93 12.66 -1.07
CA THR A 72 13.93 12.75 0.00
C THR A 72 14.28 11.37 0.55
N LEU A 73 13.28 10.56 0.89
CA LEU A 73 13.50 9.26 1.53
C LEU A 73 14.22 8.29 0.60
N LEU A 74 13.78 8.18 -0.67
CA LEU A 74 14.39 7.26 -1.62
C LEU A 74 15.76 7.73 -2.09
N ASN A 75 16.01 9.04 -2.16
CA ASN A 75 17.35 9.56 -2.41
C ASN A 75 18.32 9.22 -1.27
N LEU A 76 17.90 9.30 0.00
CA LEU A 76 18.71 8.86 1.14
C LEU A 76 18.92 7.33 1.16
N GLY A 77 17.93 6.57 0.71
CA GLY A 77 18.00 5.11 0.56
C GLY A 77 18.71 4.62 -0.71
N SER A 78 19.28 5.51 -1.52
CA SER A 78 19.73 5.21 -2.89
C SER A 78 21.01 4.38 -3.02
N LYS A 79 21.71 4.12 -1.91
CA LYS A 79 22.99 3.39 -1.89
C LYS A 79 22.89 1.95 -2.41
N SER A 80 21.79 1.26 -2.11
CA SER A 80 21.49 -0.06 -2.67
C SER A 80 20.00 -0.37 -2.52
N ILE A 81 19.52 -1.40 -3.24
CA ILE A 81 18.14 -1.90 -3.13
C ILE A 81 17.77 -2.18 -1.67
N SER A 82 18.66 -2.83 -0.91
CA SER A 82 18.42 -3.12 0.51
C SER A 82 18.25 -1.86 1.37
N HIS A 83 19.00 -0.79 1.10
CA HIS A 83 18.82 0.48 1.82
C HIS A 83 17.47 1.12 1.48
N SER A 84 17.06 1.09 0.21
CA SER A 84 15.75 1.58 -0.21
C SER A 84 14.62 0.78 0.44
N PHE A 85 14.74 -0.55 0.51
CA PHE A 85 13.76 -1.41 1.18
C PHE A 85 13.70 -1.16 2.68
N ALA A 86 14.84 -0.98 3.34
CA ALA A 86 14.89 -0.63 4.75
C ALA A 86 14.21 0.74 5.02
N ALA A 87 14.45 1.72 4.15
CA ALA A 87 13.81 3.03 4.22
C ALA A 87 12.28 2.93 4.06
N ILE A 88 11.80 2.19 3.05
CA ILE A 88 10.36 1.95 2.85
C ILE A 88 9.74 1.24 4.06
N SER A 89 10.39 0.21 4.58
CA SER A 89 9.88 -0.52 5.76
C SER A 89 9.84 0.38 7.00
N LYS A 90 10.89 1.17 7.25
CA LYS A 90 10.97 2.06 8.43
C LYS A 90 9.87 3.12 8.42
N PHE A 91 9.58 3.70 7.25
CA PHE A 91 8.59 4.77 7.12
C PHE A 91 7.28 4.29 6.47
N HIS A 92 6.98 2.99 6.56
CA HIS A 92 5.76 2.40 6.00
C HIS A 92 4.48 3.09 6.48
N TYR A 93 4.44 3.44 7.77
CA TYR A 93 3.32 4.20 8.36
C TYR A 93 3.08 5.54 7.64
N VAL A 94 4.14 6.30 7.36
CA VAL A 94 4.06 7.58 6.63
C VAL A 94 3.55 7.35 5.21
N PHE A 95 4.05 6.32 4.52
CA PHE A 95 3.53 5.93 3.21
C PHE A 95 2.03 5.63 3.25
N LYS A 96 1.55 4.90 4.27
CA LYS A 96 0.12 4.56 4.37
C LYS A 96 -0.77 5.78 4.58
N ILE A 97 -0.32 6.78 5.36
CA ILE A 97 -1.04 8.05 5.52
C ILE A 97 -1.03 8.87 4.22
N LEU A 98 0.09 8.87 3.50
CA LEU A 98 0.20 9.64 2.26
C LEU A 98 -0.52 8.97 1.08
N ALA A 99 -0.75 7.66 1.13
CA ALA A 99 -1.29 6.84 0.03
C ALA A 99 -2.79 6.48 0.19
N GLU A 100 -3.58 7.34 0.84
CA GLU A 100 -4.99 7.07 1.18
C GLU A 100 -5.93 6.95 -0.04
N SER A 101 -5.63 7.64 -1.14
CA SER A 101 -6.42 7.61 -2.38
C SER A 101 -5.64 6.99 -3.55
N GLU A 102 -6.36 6.53 -4.59
CA GLU A 102 -5.74 5.99 -5.81
C GLU A 102 -4.84 7.05 -6.47
N GLU A 103 -5.28 8.31 -6.51
CA GLU A 103 -4.49 9.41 -7.08
C GLU A 103 -3.20 9.67 -6.28
N ALA A 104 -3.24 9.49 -4.96
CA ALA A 104 -2.06 9.58 -4.12
C ALA A 104 -1.07 8.45 -4.39
N GLN A 105 -1.57 7.22 -4.56
CA GLN A 105 -0.75 6.06 -4.91
C GLN A 105 -0.09 6.26 -6.29
N ILE A 106 -0.83 6.77 -7.27
CA ILE A 106 -0.28 7.13 -8.59
C ILE A 106 0.77 8.23 -8.44
N CYS A 107 0.56 9.23 -7.57
CA CYS A 107 1.54 10.27 -7.29
C CYS A 107 2.84 9.70 -6.68
N ILE A 108 2.75 8.70 -5.80
CA ILE A 108 3.92 7.98 -5.28
C ILE A 108 4.65 7.25 -6.41
N LEU A 109 3.93 6.53 -7.28
CA LEU A 109 4.52 5.80 -8.41
C LEU A 109 5.25 6.73 -9.38
N ARG A 110 4.65 7.88 -9.69
CA ARG A 110 5.31 8.95 -10.48
C ARG A 110 6.61 9.40 -9.84
N ASN A 111 6.61 9.67 -8.54
CA ASN A 111 7.81 10.08 -7.82
C ASN A 111 8.92 9.02 -7.84
N VAL A 112 8.57 7.74 -7.69
CA VAL A 112 9.51 6.62 -7.83
C VAL A 112 10.10 6.60 -9.24
N TRP A 113 9.25 6.72 -10.26
CA TRP A 113 9.67 6.70 -11.66
C TRP A 113 10.55 7.89 -12.01
N GLU A 114 10.17 9.12 -11.64
CA GLU A 114 10.96 10.33 -11.89
C GLU A 114 12.38 10.21 -11.32
N LEU A 115 12.50 9.65 -10.12
CA LEU A 115 13.79 9.46 -9.44
C LEU A 115 14.64 8.35 -10.08
N TRP A 116 14.01 7.28 -10.56
CA TRP A 116 14.69 6.04 -10.98
C TRP A 116 14.51 5.64 -12.44
N GLN A 117 13.93 6.48 -13.31
CA GLN A 117 13.67 6.17 -14.71
C GLN A 117 14.92 5.73 -15.51
N ARG A 118 16.12 6.15 -15.09
CA ARG A 118 17.40 5.73 -15.69
C ARG A 118 17.93 4.39 -15.16
N HIS A 119 17.28 3.82 -14.15
CA HIS A 119 17.61 2.55 -13.52
C HIS A 119 16.36 1.67 -13.46
N THR A 120 15.98 1.10 -14.60
CA THR A 120 14.74 0.34 -14.79
C THR A 120 14.55 -0.79 -13.76
N GLN A 121 15.60 -1.56 -13.45
CA GLN A 121 15.55 -2.60 -12.42
C GLN A 121 15.14 -2.06 -11.04
N MET A 122 15.61 -0.86 -10.67
CA MET A 122 15.24 -0.22 -9.40
C MET A 122 13.75 0.13 -9.40
N VAL A 123 13.21 0.63 -10.51
CA VAL A 123 11.76 0.89 -10.64
C VAL A 123 10.97 -0.41 -10.41
N CYS A 124 11.32 -1.51 -11.10
CA CYS A 124 10.64 -2.80 -10.95
C CYS A 124 10.62 -3.28 -9.49
N VAL A 125 11.78 -3.29 -8.82
CA VAL A 125 11.87 -3.81 -7.44
C VAL A 125 11.19 -2.89 -6.41
N LEU A 126 11.18 -1.58 -6.62
CA LEU A 126 10.48 -0.63 -5.74
C LEU A 126 8.97 -0.74 -5.89
N VAL A 127 8.45 -0.87 -7.12
CA VAL A 127 7.01 -1.08 -7.37
C VAL A 127 6.56 -2.41 -6.76
N ASP A 128 7.32 -3.49 -6.97
CA ASP A 128 7.04 -4.79 -6.33
C ASP A 128 7.06 -4.70 -4.81
N LYS A 129 8.04 -4.00 -4.22
CA LYS A 129 8.11 -3.75 -2.78
C LYS A 129 6.86 -3.01 -2.29
N MET A 130 6.43 -1.96 -2.97
CA MET A 130 5.25 -1.16 -2.60
C MET A 130 3.95 -1.96 -2.70
N LEU A 131 3.80 -2.83 -3.72
CA LEU A 131 2.68 -3.77 -3.84
C LEU A 131 2.68 -4.81 -2.70
N LYS A 132 3.86 -5.37 -2.38
CA LYS A 132 3.99 -6.36 -1.29
C LYS A 132 3.69 -5.78 0.08
N THR A 133 4.02 -4.51 0.31
CA THR A 133 3.73 -3.81 1.57
C THR A 133 2.39 -3.06 1.55
N GLN A 134 1.56 -3.24 0.51
CA GLN A 134 0.25 -2.58 0.38
C GLN A 134 0.33 -1.04 0.53
N ILE A 135 1.42 -0.44 0.06
CA ILE A 135 1.53 1.02 -0.07
C ILE A 135 0.74 1.46 -1.29
N VAL A 136 0.83 0.70 -2.37
CA VAL A 136 0.04 0.87 -3.60
C VAL A 136 -0.73 -0.40 -3.90
N GLU A 137 -1.85 -0.23 -4.58
CA GLU A 137 -2.72 -1.31 -5.04
C GLU A 137 -2.52 -1.59 -6.53
N CYS A 138 -3.03 -2.75 -6.98
CA CYS A 138 -2.84 -3.20 -8.36
C CYS A 138 -3.56 -2.29 -9.37
N ASN A 139 -4.71 -1.72 -9.01
CA ASN A 139 -5.41 -0.74 -9.84
C ASN A 139 -4.55 0.50 -10.08
N ALA A 140 -3.97 1.10 -9.02
CA ALA A 140 -3.14 2.29 -9.12
C ALA A 140 -1.92 2.06 -10.02
N VAL A 141 -1.28 0.88 -9.92
CA VAL A 141 -0.15 0.51 -10.79
C VAL A 141 -0.60 0.39 -12.25
N ALA A 142 -1.72 -0.28 -12.53
CA ALA A 142 -2.26 -0.38 -13.87
C ALA A 142 -2.62 1.01 -14.45
N THR A 143 -3.35 1.82 -13.70
CA THR A 143 -3.74 3.19 -14.08
C THR A 143 -2.50 4.04 -14.38
N TRP A 144 -1.45 3.95 -13.57
CA TRP A 144 -0.18 4.65 -13.80
C TRP A 144 0.54 4.17 -15.08
N LEU A 145 0.66 2.85 -15.29
CA LEU A 145 1.32 2.26 -16.46
C LEU A 145 0.69 2.69 -17.79
N PHE A 146 -0.63 2.81 -17.85
CA PHE A 146 -1.37 3.24 -19.04
C PHE A 146 -1.60 4.76 -19.11
N SER A 147 -0.97 5.54 -18.22
CA SER A 147 -1.11 6.99 -18.23
C SER A 147 -0.41 7.65 -19.42
N LYS A 148 -0.86 8.86 -19.78
CA LYS A 148 -0.25 9.65 -20.88
C LYS A 148 1.24 9.92 -20.70
N GLU A 149 1.68 10.03 -19.44
CA GLU A 149 3.09 10.25 -19.07
C GLU A 149 3.97 9.05 -19.43
N MET A 150 3.43 7.84 -19.29
CA MET A 150 4.14 6.60 -19.56
C MET A 150 4.09 6.19 -21.04
N ALA A 151 3.22 6.82 -21.85
CA ALA A 151 3.04 6.50 -23.26
C ALA A 151 4.35 6.49 -24.08
N PRO A 152 5.30 7.43 -23.92
CA PRO A 152 6.58 7.38 -24.63
C PRO A 152 7.46 6.18 -24.26
N TYR A 153 7.24 5.60 -23.08
CA TYR A 153 8.03 4.49 -22.55
C TYR A 153 7.32 3.14 -22.71
N PHE A 154 6.08 3.13 -23.19
CA PHE A 154 5.18 1.97 -23.20
C PHE A 154 5.76 0.70 -23.85
N THR A 155 6.65 0.85 -24.82
CA THR A 155 7.29 -0.28 -25.52
C THR A 155 8.53 -0.84 -24.80
N HIS A 156 8.95 -0.26 -23.68
CA HIS A 156 10.09 -0.77 -22.92
C HIS A 156 9.69 -2.00 -22.11
N ASN A 157 10.49 -3.07 -22.22
CA ASN A 157 10.23 -4.38 -21.58
C ASN A 157 9.95 -4.30 -20.07
N TYR A 158 10.61 -3.40 -19.34
CA TYR A 158 10.46 -3.29 -17.88
C TYR A 158 9.05 -2.87 -17.45
N LEU A 159 8.30 -2.14 -18.28
CA LEU A 159 6.90 -1.78 -17.96
C LEU A 159 5.98 -3.00 -18.03
N TRP A 160 6.23 -3.88 -18.99
CA TRP A 160 5.53 -5.15 -19.12
C TRP A 160 5.89 -6.12 -18.00
N GLU A 161 7.14 -6.12 -17.54
CA GLU A 161 7.55 -6.85 -16.35
C GLU A 161 6.75 -6.38 -15.12
N ILE A 162 6.63 -5.06 -14.90
CA ILE A 162 5.81 -4.51 -13.81
C ILE A 162 4.34 -4.92 -13.94
N LEU A 163 3.79 -4.90 -15.16
CA LEU A 163 2.41 -5.33 -15.41
C LEU A 163 2.21 -6.81 -15.05
N HIS A 164 3.10 -7.69 -15.52
CA HIS A 164 3.03 -9.13 -15.20
C HIS A 164 3.17 -9.38 -13.70
N LEU A 165 4.11 -8.72 -13.03
CA LEU A 165 4.25 -8.78 -11.57
C LEU A 165 2.97 -8.37 -10.84
N THR A 166 2.29 -7.33 -11.35
CA THR A 166 1.02 -6.83 -10.80
C THR A 166 -0.12 -7.83 -10.99
N ILE A 167 -0.24 -8.41 -12.18
CA ILE A 167 -1.25 -9.44 -12.49
C ILE A 167 -1.01 -10.68 -11.62
N ASP A 168 0.22 -11.17 -11.54
CA ASP A 168 0.58 -12.32 -10.72
C ASP A 168 0.27 -12.09 -9.23
N LYS A 169 0.49 -10.85 -8.74
CA LYS A 169 0.13 -10.46 -7.38
C LYS A 169 -1.37 -10.53 -7.15
N MET A 170 -2.18 -10.04 -8.09
CA MET A 170 -3.64 -10.11 -8.02
C MET A 170 -4.14 -11.56 -8.06
N ASN A 171 -3.60 -12.38 -8.98
CA ASN A 171 -3.95 -13.81 -9.07
C ASN A 171 -3.68 -14.53 -7.74
N LYS A 172 -2.50 -14.32 -7.14
CA LYS A 172 -2.16 -14.88 -5.82
C LYS A 172 -3.09 -14.40 -4.72
N HIS A 173 -3.51 -13.13 -4.76
CA HIS A 173 -4.46 -12.58 -3.80
C HIS A 173 -5.83 -13.25 -3.91
N VAL A 174 -6.37 -13.39 -5.12
CA VAL A 174 -7.64 -14.07 -5.38
C VAL A 174 -7.59 -15.54 -4.93
N SER A 175 -6.53 -16.26 -5.28
CA SER A 175 -6.35 -17.67 -4.85
C SER A 175 -6.29 -17.80 -3.33
N LYS A 176 -5.59 -16.88 -2.65
CA LYS A 176 -5.50 -16.87 -1.19
C LYS A 176 -6.87 -16.63 -0.55
N LEU A 177 -7.60 -15.59 -0.97
CA LEU A 177 -8.92 -15.27 -0.43
C LEU A 177 -9.93 -16.40 -0.68
N SER A 178 -9.86 -17.05 -1.85
CA SER A 178 -10.71 -18.19 -2.17
C SER A 178 -10.44 -19.38 -1.24
N GLY A 179 -9.18 -19.63 -0.91
CA GLY A 179 -8.78 -20.65 0.07
C GLY A 179 -9.28 -20.34 1.48
N GLU A 180 -9.03 -19.12 1.97
CA GLU A 180 -9.50 -18.67 3.30
C GLU A 180 -11.03 -18.74 3.43
N LEU A 181 -11.75 -18.38 2.36
CA LEU A 181 -13.21 -18.50 2.31
C LEU A 181 -13.67 -19.96 2.39
N GLN A 182 -13.00 -20.87 1.69
CA GLN A 182 -13.33 -22.29 1.71
C GLN A 182 -13.08 -22.89 3.10
N GLU A 183 -11.93 -22.58 3.72
CA GLU A 183 -11.60 -23.03 5.08
C GLU A 183 -12.62 -22.52 6.11
N ALA A 184 -13.04 -21.25 6.00
CA ALA A 184 -14.05 -20.67 6.87
C ALA A 184 -15.41 -21.35 6.72
N ARG A 185 -15.83 -21.69 5.49
CA ARG A 185 -17.07 -22.42 5.22
C ARG A 185 -17.05 -23.84 5.79
N GLU A 186 -15.93 -24.53 5.64
CA GLU A 186 -15.77 -25.88 6.21
C GLU A 186 -15.75 -25.87 7.74
N ALA A 187 -15.12 -24.86 8.36
CA ALA A 187 -15.14 -24.68 9.79
C ALA A 187 -16.57 -24.43 10.32
N LEU A 188 -17.35 -23.59 9.63
CA LEU A 188 -18.75 -23.33 9.96
C LEU A 188 -19.61 -24.60 9.85
N ALA A 189 -19.48 -25.35 8.74
CA ALA A 189 -20.22 -26.59 8.54
C ALA A 189 -19.91 -27.66 9.62
N ARG A 190 -18.64 -27.76 10.05
CA ARG A 190 -18.25 -28.63 11.17
C ARG A 190 -18.88 -28.19 12.48
N ALA A 191 -18.89 -26.89 12.78
CA ALA A 191 -19.51 -26.37 14.00
C ALA A 191 -21.02 -26.66 14.06
N ASP A 192 -21.74 -26.43 12.96
CA ASP A 192 -23.19 -26.68 12.88
C ASP A 192 -23.53 -28.16 13.08
N SER A 193 -22.74 -29.07 12.48
CA SER A 193 -22.93 -30.52 12.67
C SER A 193 -22.72 -30.97 14.12
N SER A 194 -21.76 -30.39 14.83
CA SER A 194 -21.48 -30.73 16.24
C SER A 194 -22.54 -30.23 17.22
N SER A 195 -23.25 -29.14 16.89
CA SER A 195 -24.33 -28.61 17.71
C SER A 195 -25.61 -29.45 17.61
N SER A 196 -25.87 -30.08 16.46
CA SER A 196 -27.07 -30.88 16.25
C SER A 196 -27.02 -32.25 16.95
N ASP A 197 -25.82 -32.83 17.14
CA ASP A 197 -25.65 -34.12 17.82
C ASP A 197 -25.81 -34.03 19.36
N SER A 198 -25.93 -32.83 19.93
CA SER A 198 -26.02 -32.63 21.39
C SER A 198 -27.47 -32.56 21.92
N GLU A 199 -28.49 -32.45 21.06
CA GLU A 199 -29.89 -32.32 21.48
C GLU A 199 -30.69 -33.64 21.51
N ASP A 200 -30.17 -34.74 20.94
CA ASP A 200 -30.90 -36.02 20.82
C ASP A 200 -30.71 -37.00 21.99
N GLU A 201 -29.79 -36.74 22.93
CA GLU A 201 -29.47 -37.65 24.06
C GLU A 201 -30.32 -37.45 25.34
N ASN A 202 -31.39 -36.65 25.32
CA ASN A 202 -32.24 -36.42 26.51
C ASN A 202 -33.66 -37.03 26.45
N SER A 203 -34.03 -37.73 25.37
CA SER A 203 -35.39 -38.27 25.18
C SER A 203 -35.55 -39.76 25.55
N SER A 204 -34.45 -40.48 25.83
CA SER A 204 -34.46 -41.96 25.91
C SER A 204 -34.59 -42.57 27.32
N LYS A 205 -34.69 -41.79 28.40
CA LYS A 205 -34.62 -42.31 29.80
C LYS A 205 -35.95 -42.49 30.56
N LYS A 206 -37.11 -42.36 29.93
CA LYS A 206 -38.43 -42.50 30.58
C LYS A 206 -39.32 -43.58 29.93
N LYS A 207 -38.89 -44.85 29.94
CA LYS A 207 -39.82 -45.99 29.76
C LYS A 207 -39.16 -47.33 30.12
N LYS A 208 -39.13 -47.67 31.42
CA LYS A 208 -39.24 -49.06 31.85
C LYS A 208 -39.77 -49.11 33.28
N ASP A 209 -41.08 -48.92 33.36
CA ASP A 209 -41.88 -49.19 34.53
C ASP A 209 -42.33 -50.67 34.48
N GLN A 210 -42.37 -51.28 35.68
CA GLN A 210 -43.28 -52.33 36.15
C GLN A 210 -43.61 -53.57 35.29
N ASP A 211 -43.26 -54.74 35.85
CA ASP A 211 -44.04 -56.01 35.99
C ASP A 211 -43.04 -57.18 36.09
N LYS A 212 -43.05 -58.16 37.00
CA LYS A 212 -43.96 -58.65 38.06
C LYS A 212 -43.23 -59.88 38.73
N PRO A 213 -43.86 -60.74 39.57
CA PRO A 213 -43.98 -60.75 41.03
C PRO A 213 -43.21 -61.88 41.78
N THR A 214 -43.39 -61.86 43.10
CA THR A 214 -42.92 -62.69 44.24
C THR A 214 -43.43 -64.14 44.33
N GLU A 215 -42.74 -64.93 45.20
CA GLU A 215 -43.10 -66.20 45.90
C GLU A 215 -43.07 -67.51 45.06
N GLU A 216 -42.58 -68.67 45.54
CA GLU A 216 -42.16 -69.20 46.87
C GLU A 216 -40.77 -69.88 46.79
#